data_AF-A0A920UWL9-F1
#
_entry.id   AF-A0A920UWL9-F1
#
_cell.length_a   1.000
_cell.length_b   1.000
_cell.length_c   1.000
_cell.angle_alpha   90.00
_cell.angle_beta   90.00
_cell.angle_gamma   90.00
#
_symmetry.space_group_name_H-M   'P 1'
#
loop_
_entity.id
_entity.type
_entity.pdbx_description
1 polymer ?
#
loop_
_entity_poly.entity_id
_entity_poly.type
_entity_poly.pdbx_seq_one_letter_code
_entity_poly.pdbx_strand_id
1 'polypeptide(L)'
;MMDEVAYQLGIDPVEFTLKNMRRPTEQQQFTNYSLKEVINNGAQRFNWQTRRRVTPGSDEGPIKRGAGFSFMMFRAGVGTSSAILRVNTNEEYTLYVGVTDIGQVRKPPWE
;
A
#
# COMPACT_ATOMS: atom_id res chain seq x y z
N MET A 1 -3.98 17.27 -5.21
CA MET A 1 -3.90 18.26 -4.10
C MET A 1 -2.54 18.22 -3.41
N MET A 2 -2.11 17.10 -2.81
CA MET A 2 -0.82 17.08 -2.06
C MET A 2 0.42 17.29 -2.94
N ASP A 3 0.46 16.72 -4.15
CA ASP A 3 1.58 16.90 -5.09
C ASP A 3 1.69 18.35 -5.59
N GLU A 4 0.55 18.99 -5.89
CA GLU A 4 0.47 20.41 -6.26
C GLU A 4 1.03 21.32 -5.16
N VAL A 5 0.66 21.06 -3.89
CA VAL A 5 1.20 21.81 -2.76
C VAL A 5 2.71 21.60 -2.62
N ALA A 6 3.20 20.36 -2.76
CA ALA A 6 4.62 20.07 -2.73
C ALA A 6 5.38 20.81 -3.85
N TYR A 7 4.82 20.84 -5.05
CA TYR A 7 5.37 21.56 -6.20
C TYR A 7 5.46 23.08 -5.95
N GLN A 8 4.37 23.69 -5.47
CA GLN A 8 4.34 25.12 -5.15
C GLN A 8 5.33 25.51 -4.03
N LEU A 9 5.60 24.60 -3.09
CA LEU A 9 6.58 24.79 -2.02
C LEU A 9 8.02 24.43 -2.44
N GLY A 10 8.23 23.89 -3.64
CA GLY A 10 9.53 23.41 -4.08
C GLY A 10 10.07 22.22 -3.27
N ILE A 11 9.18 21.45 -2.64
CA ILE A 11 9.53 20.28 -1.81
C ILE A 11 9.27 19.01 -2.63
N ASP A 12 10.17 18.03 -2.51
CA ASP A 12 9.92 16.70 -3.06
C ASP A 12 8.63 16.09 -2.46
N PRO A 13 7.70 15.52 -3.25
CA PRO A 13 6.41 15.04 -2.77
C PRO A 13 6.53 13.80 -1.87
N VAL A 14 7.59 13.00 -2.01
CA VAL A 14 7.92 11.91 -1.08
C VAL A 14 8.32 12.51 0.27
N GLU A 15 9.22 13.50 0.27
CA GLU A 15 9.61 14.19 1.51
C GLU A 15 8.44 14.93 2.17
N PHE A 16 7.64 15.64 1.36
CA PHE A 16 6.45 16.34 1.80
C PHE A 16 5.47 15.36 2.46
N THR A 17 5.28 14.18 1.87
CA THR A 17 4.46 13.13 2.45
C THR A 17 5.03 12.61 3.76
N LEU A 18 6.33 12.31 3.83
CA LEU A 18 6.96 11.81 5.05
C LEU A 18 6.86 12.79 6.23
N LYS A 19 6.83 14.09 5.94
CA LYS A 19 6.60 15.16 6.92
C LYS A 19 5.14 15.19 7.39
N ASN A 20 4.18 15.07 6.47
CA ASN A 20 2.76 15.36 6.72
C ASN A 20 1.85 14.13 6.89
N MET A 21 2.31 12.91 6.61
CA MET A 21 1.50 11.71 6.70
C MET A 21 0.93 11.50 8.10
N ARG A 22 -0.28 10.92 8.17
CA ARG A 22 -0.94 10.62 9.44
C ARG A 22 -0.08 9.70 10.30
N ARG A 23 0.07 10.04 11.58
CA ARG A 23 0.77 9.25 12.60
C ARG A 23 -0.22 8.75 13.65
N PRO A 24 0.09 7.62 14.33
CA PRO A 24 -0.68 7.21 15.50
C PRO A 24 -0.65 8.30 16.57
N THR A 25 -1.76 8.45 17.27
CA THR A 25 -1.95 9.41 18.37
C THR A 25 -2.54 8.68 19.56
N GLU A 26 -2.45 9.24 20.77
CA GLU A 26 -3.04 8.63 21.97
C GLU A 26 -4.51 8.22 21.78
N GLN A 27 -5.30 9.07 21.12
CA GLN A 27 -6.73 8.86 20.85
C GLN A 27 -7.00 7.89 19.69
N GLN A 28 -5.99 7.60 18.87
CA GLN A 28 -6.14 6.76 17.69
C GLN A 28 -4.83 6.04 17.39
N GLN A 29 -4.72 4.84 17.96
CA GLN A 29 -3.61 3.94 17.73
C GLN A 29 -3.78 3.18 16.42
N PHE A 30 -2.65 2.74 15.85
CA PHE A 30 -2.65 1.79 14.74
C PHE A 30 -2.07 0.47 15.22
N THR A 31 -2.64 -0.66 14.79
CA THR A 31 -2.13 -1.99 15.14
C THR A 31 -0.70 -2.19 14.63
N ASN A 32 -0.37 -1.59 13.48
CA ASN A 32 0.99 -1.46 12.96
C ASN A 32 1.16 -0.10 12.27
N TYR A 33 2.41 0.33 12.08
CA TYR A 33 2.69 1.56 11.34
C TYR A 33 4.01 1.48 10.58
N SER A 34 3.95 0.88 9.38
CA SER A 34 5.11 0.71 8.50
C SER A 34 5.14 1.69 7.32
N LEU A 35 4.27 2.72 7.33
CA LEU A 35 4.12 3.64 6.19
C LEU A 35 5.43 4.33 5.81
N LYS A 36 6.21 4.78 6.80
CA LYS A 36 7.53 5.38 6.57
C LYS A 36 8.47 4.42 5.83
N GLU A 37 8.51 3.17 6.28
CA GLU A 37 9.40 2.14 5.76
C GLU A 37 9.05 1.78 4.32
N VAL A 38 7.76 1.55 4.03
CA VAL A 38 7.33 1.19 2.67
C VAL A 38 7.51 2.35 1.68
N ILE A 39 7.32 3.60 2.10
CA ILE A 39 7.59 4.77 1.26
C ILE A 39 9.09 4.86 0.94
N ASN A 40 9.96 4.75 1.95
CA ASN A 40 11.40 4.79 1.75
C ASN A 40 11.89 3.64 0.86
N ASN A 41 11.41 2.43 1.13
CA ASN A 41 11.76 1.24 0.36
C ASN A 41 11.28 1.35 -1.10
N GLY A 42 10.06 1.82 -1.32
CA GLY A 42 9.50 2.07 -2.64
C GLY A 42 10.29 3.12 -3.42
N ALA A 43 10.62 4.25 -2.78
CA ALA A 43 11.41 5.31 -3.39
C ALA A 43 12.82 4.82 -3.79
N GLN A 44 13.47 4.02 -2.93
CA GLN A 44 14.77 3.41 -3.22
C GLN A 44 14.67 2.42 -4.39
N ARG A 45 13.74 1.46 -4.33
CA ARG A 45 13.57 0.42 -5.37
C ARG A 45 13.17 1.00 -6.72
N PHE A 46 12.37 2.07 -6.73
CA PHE A 46 12.00 2.78 -7.94
C PHE A 46 13.12 3.67 -8.48
N ASN A 47 14.19 3.88 -7.71
CA ASN A 47 15.26 4.84 -8.01
C ASN A 47 14.70 6.26 -8.21
N TRP A 48 13.88 6.69 -7.24
CA TRP A 48 13.07 7.91 -7.30
C TRP A 48 13.88 9.16 -7.65
N GLN A 49 15.00 9.39 -6.98
CA GLN A 49 15.81 10.60 -7.20
C GLN A 49 16.38 10.69 -8.62
N THR A 50 16.71 9.55 -9.23
CA THR A 50 17.19 9.51 -10.61
C THR A 50 16.06 9.69 -11.63
N ARG A 51 14.86 9.14 -11.34
CA ARG A 51 13.73 9.15 -12.28
C ARG A 51 12.89 10.43 -12.21
N ARG A 52 12.83 11.08 -11.06
CA ARG A 52 12.06 12.31 -10.85
C ARG A 52 12.66 13.44 -11.68
N ARG A 53 11.81 14.16 -12.40
CA ARG A 53 12.16 15.46 -13.00
C ARG A 53 11.68 16.56 -12.07
N VAL A 54 12.60 17.43 -11.64
CA VAL A 54 12.25 18.62 -10.84
C VAL A 54 11.43 19.59 -11.68
N THR A 55 11.84 19.80 -12.93
CA THR A 55 11.10 20.58 -13.92
C THR A 55 10.29 19.62 -14.79
N PRO A 56 8.95 19.63 -14.72
CA PRO A 56 8.12 18.79 -15.57
C PRO A 56 8.39 19.05 -17.06
N GLY A 57 8.46 17.99 -17.87
CA GLY A 57 8.60 18.12 -19.32
C GLY A 57 9.98 18.59 -19.80
N SER A 58 11.01 18.58 -18.94
CA SER A 58 12.37 19.00 -19.27
C SER A 58 13.11 18.09 -20.26
N ASP A 59 12.53 16.96 -20.65
CA ASP A 59 13.11 16.07 -21.67
C ASP A 59 13.09 16.75 -23.05
N GLU A 60 14.04 16.42 -23.92
CA GLU A 60 14.04 16.90 -25.30
C GLU A 60 12.99 16.19 -26.17
N GLY A 61 12.51 16.89 -27.20
CA GLY A 61 11.56 16.34 -28.16
C GLY A 61 10.11 16.24 -27.65
N PRO A 62 9.24 15.57 -28.44
CA PRO A 62 7.79 15.54 -28.17
C PRO A 62 7.39 14.56 -27.06
N ILE A 63 8.25 13.60 -26.71
CA ILE A 63 7.97 12.60 -25.67
C ILE A 63 8.55 13.08 -24.34
N LYS A 64 7.68 13.23 -23.33
CA LYS A 64 8.06 13.65 -21.97
C LYS A 64 7.88 12.51 -20.99
N ARG A 65 8.89 12.21 -20.17
CA ARG A 65 8.80 11.20 -19.11
C ARG A 65 8.28 11.83 -17.82
N GLY A 66 7.42 11.09 -17.14
CA GLY A 66 6.89 11.44 -15.82
C GLY A 66 7.20 10.36 -14.80
N ALA A 67 7.46 10.78 -13.57
CA ALA A 67 7.55 9.91 -12.40
C ALA A 67 6.59 10.45 -11.34
N GLY A 68 5.64 9.63 -10.92
CA GLY A 68 4.62 9.99 -9.93
C GLY A 68 4.77 9.19 -8.64
N PHE A 69 4.34 9.79 -7.54
CA PHE A 69 4.29 9.14 -6.23
C PHE A 69 2.90 9.31 -5.63
N SER A 70 2.38 8.24 -5.04
CA SER A 70 1.17 8.27 -4.20
C SER A 70 1.27 7.17 -3.13
N PHE A 71 0.46 7.30 -2.09
CA PHE A 71 0.34 6.29 -1.05
C PHE A 71 -1.13 6.18 -0.62
N MET A 72 -1.49 5.05 -0.03
CA MET A 72 -2.81 4.80 0.51
C MET A 72 -2.71 4.19 1.91
N MET A 73 -3.57 4.63 2.81
CA MET A 73 -3.87 3.93 4.04
C MET A 73 -5.28 3.36 3.92
N PHE A 74 -5.41 2.05 4.10
CA PHE A 74 -6.70 1.36 4.04
C PHE A 74 -7.06 0.81 5.41
N ARG A 75 -8.29 1.06 5.85
CA ARG A 75 -8.76 0.55 7.14
C ARG A 75 -9.17 -0.92 7.01
N ALA A 76 -8.68 -1.76 7.91
CA ALA A 76 -9.17 -3.12 8.07
C ALA A 76 -10.35 -3.12 9.06
N GLY A 77 -11.57 -3.36 8.55
CA GLY A 77 -12.75 -3.56 9.39
C GLY A 77 -12.76 -4.97 9.98
N VAL A 78 -13.27 -5.11 11.20
CA VAL A 78 -13.52 -6.42 11.83
C VAL A 78 -15.02 -6.69 11.87
N GLY A 79 -15.39 -7.96 11.77
CA GLY A 79 -16.76 -8.44 11.86
C GLY A 79 -16.80 -9.87 12.36
N THR A 80 -17.99 -10.35 12.70
CA THR A 80 -18.19 -11.74 13.13
C THR A 80 -17.93 -12.70 11.99
N SER A 81 -17.27 -13.82 12.27
CA SER A 81 -17.03 -14.91 11.31
C SER A 81 -17.19 -16.27 11.98
N SER A 82 -17.56 -17.29 11.19
CA SER A 82 -17.76 -18.67 11.65
C SER A 82 -17.25 -19.67 10.63
N ALA A 83 -16.79 -20.83 11.12
CA ALA A 83 -16.37 -21.96 10.29
C ALA A 83 -16.87 -23.28 10.89
N ILE A 84 -17.04 -24.30 10.05
CA ILE A 84 -17.40 -25.66 10.45
C ILE A 84 -16.31 -26.60 9.92
N LEU A 85 -15.66 -27.35 10.81
CA LEU A 85 -14.75 -28.44 10.44
C LEU A 85 -15.47 -29.78 10.61
N ARG A 86 -15.49 -30.58 9.55
CA ARG A 86 -15.93 -31.98 9.61
C ARG A 86 -14.73 -32.89 9.45
N VAL A 87 -14.65 -33.91 10.29
CA VAL A 87 -13.65 -34.98 10.22
C VAL A 87 -14.39 -36.30 10.04
N ASN A 88 -14.01 -37.08 9.04
CA ASN A 88 -14.62 -38.40 8.82
C ASN A 88 -13.75 -39.53 9.43
N THR A 89 -14.26 -40.76 9.37
CA THR A 89 -13.59 -41.95 9.92
C THR A 89 -12.31 -42.33 9.19
N ASN A 90 -12.07 -41.77 8.00
CA ASN A 90 -10.85 -41.95 7.22
C ASN A 90 -9.83 -40.84 7.51
N GLU A 91 -10.06 -40.03 8.55
CA GLU A 91 -9.23 -38.87 8.90
C GLU A 91 -9.16 -37.81 7.78
N GLU A 92 -10.21 -37.70 6.95
CA GLU A 92 -10.33 -36.62 5.97
C GLU A 92 -11.03 -35.42 6.60
N TYR A 93 -10.51 -34.22 6.30
CA TYR A 93 -10.95 -32.96 6.87
C TYR A 93 -11.66 -32.11 5.81
N THR A 94 -12.87 -31.65 6.11
CA THR A 94 -13.60 -30.70 5.27
C THR A 94 -13.91 -29.43 6.07
N LEU A 95 -13.40 -28.29 5.59
CA LEU A 95 -13.64 -26.98 6.19
C LEU A 95 -14.68 -26.20 5.40
N TYR A 96 -15.75 -25.78 6.07
CA TYR A 96 -16.76 -24.87 5.53
C TYR A 96 -16.58 -23.49 6.14
N VAL A 97 -16.49 -22.47 5.31
CA VAL A 97 -16.39 -21.06 5.70
C VAL A 97 -17.43 -20.23 4.95
N GLY A 98 -17.93 -19.17 5.58
CA GLY A 98 -18.93 -18.27 4.98
C GLY A 98 -18.34 -17.23 4.01
N VAL A 99 -17.03 -17.24 3.77
CA VAL A 99 -16.38 -16.29 2.84
C VAL A 99 -16.61 -16.73 1.40
N THR A 100 -17.03 -15.79 0.55
CA THR A 100 -17.09 -16.00 -0.90
C THR A 100 -15.71 -15.75 -1.49
N ASP A 101 -15.15 -16.75 -2.16
CA ASP A 101 -13.92 -16.56 -2.93
C ASP A 101 -14.23 -15.84 -4.25
N ILE A 102 -13.64 -14.66 -4.41
CA ILE A 102 -13.71 -13.84 -5.63
C ILE A 102 -12.33 -13.67 -6.28
N GLY A 103 -11.40 -14.60 -6.03
CA GLY A 103 -10.03 -14.57 -6.54
C GLY A 103 -9.03 -13.84 -5.63
N GLN A 104 -9.44 -13.52 -4.40
CA GLN A 104 -8.55 -12.91 -3.39
C GLN A 104 -7.71 -13.95 -2.65
N VAL A 105 -8.20 -15.19 -2.56
CA VAL A 105 -7.50 -16.24 -1.84
C VAL A 105 -6.35 -16.72 -2.70
N ARG A 106 -5.12 -16.36 -2.31
CA ARG A 106 -3.93 -16.98 -2.87
C ARG A 106 -4.00 -18.47 -2.54
N LYS A 107 -4.01 -19.31 -3.58
CA LYS A 107 -3.90 -20.76 -3.41
C LYS A 107 -2.76 -21.06 -2.45
N PRO A 108 -2.99 -21.88 -1.42
CA PRO A 108 -1.91 -22.28 -0.54
C PRO A 108 -0.78 -22.93 -1.34
N PRO A 109 0.48 -22.81 -0.92
CA PRO A 109 1.63 -23.36 -1.65
C PRO A 109 1.67 -24.91 -1.73
N TRP A 110 0.65 -25.60 -1.22
CA TRP A 110 0.50 -27.05 -1.23
C TRP A 110 -0.62 -27.55 -2.18
N GLU A 111 -1.22 -26.65 -2.96
CA GLU A 111 -1.96 -26.97 -4.20
C GLU A 111 -1.05 -26.73 -5.43
#